data_AF-A0AAD9ILZ5-F1
#
_entry.id   AF-A0AAD9ILZ5-F1
#
_cell.length_a   1.000
_cell.length_b   1.000
_cell.length_c   1.000
_cell.angle_alpha   90.00
_cell.angle_beta   90.00
_cell.angle_gamma   90.00
#
_symmetry.space_group_name_H-M   'P 1'
#
loop_
_entity.id
_entity.type
_entity.pdbx_description
1 polymer ?
#
loop_
_entity_poly.entity_id
_entity_poly.type
_entity_poly.pdbx_seq_one_letter_code
_entity_poly.pdbx_strand_id
1 'polypeptide(L)'
;MSDSSTWVTSLSEDDLQAYDFDLDEAELKRLRSLEKTRARNRRAQATYREKRKRERASAAIALEQVARVQVSNVFSGINEPGLTPGQIGLLSSLEHFLEIEPDSTLLQGRDLEALLATDAPLLGEQARAFSSRVCADINLYESLSHKDPELLEDITRGFRHGRLTLWRLFRQRPGCIAEVIRCGQPLPPNVHSTGYWMNVVAKLRLSREQEELLDNLQARILPQLDLIHDERRRLLKQLCHMSLISCTSSLQEATSSALQVTDCLERNMEAEWKLAMLPCALFFSSHFSVIQKCRLFRNSFPVLPDVLSICVARAATQRAKLQCEPACASSLISWHPTAQLA
;
A
#
# COMPACT_ATOMS: atom_id res chain seq x y z
N MET A 1 18.56 -38.52 30.34
CA MET A 1 19.26 -37.57 31.21
C MET A 1 18.24 -36.56 31.68
N SER A 2 18.08 -36.54 32.99
CA SER A 2 17.11 -35.85 33.82
C SER A 2 17.40 -34.35 33.93
N ASP A 3 16.36 -33.61 34.39
CA ASP A 3 16.42 -32.34 35.13
C ASP A 3 16.83 -31.08 34.34
N SER A 4 16.33 -29.86 34.58
CA SER A 4 15.43 -29.30 35.59
C SER A 4 15.08 -27.88 35.14
N SER A 5 13.81 -27.47 35.18
CA SER A 5 13.40 -26.06 35.32
C SER A 5 11.93 -26.00 35.71
N THR A 6 11.66 -26.50 36.91
CA THR A 6 10.46 -26.27 37.71
C THR A 6 10.38 -24.79 38.14
N TRP A 7 9.29 -24.41 38.82
CA TRP A 7 8.92 -23.07 39.37
C TRP A 7 8.12 -22.20 38.38
N VAL A 8 6.83 -21.89 38.55
CA VAL A 8 5.94 -21.89 39.73
C VAL A 8 4.55 -22.36 39.28
N THR A 9 4.18 -23.58 39.68
CA THR A 9 2.80 -24.04 39.68
C THR A 9 2.02 -23.30 40.77
N SER A 10 0.77 -23.00 40.45
CA SER A 10 -0.26 -22.51 41.36
C SER A 10 -0.09 -23.06 42.78
N LEU A 11 0.18 -22.19 43.74
CA LEU A 11 -0.03 -22.48 45.15
C LEU A 11 -1.49 -22.91 45.30
N SER A 12 -1.70 -24.12 45.84
CA SER A 12 -3.05 -24.57 46.20
C SER A 12 -3.57 -23.70 47.35
N GLU A 13 -4.89 -23.51 47.45
CA GLU A 13 -5.49 -22.77 48.59
C GLU A 13 -5.14 -23.40 49.95
N ASP A 14 -4.74 -24.68 49.96
CA ASP A 14 -4.33 -25.41 51.16
C ASP A 14 -2.89 -25.08 51.62
N ASP A 15 -1.98 -24.70 50.70
CA ASP A 15 -0.60 -24.33 51.06
C ASP A 15 -0.50 -22.92 51.66
N LEU A 16 -1.53 -22.09 51.51
CA LEU A 16 -1.61 -20.74 52.09
C LEU A 16 -2.11 -20.73 53.54
N GLN A 17 -2.59 -21.86 54.08
CA GLN A 17 -3.07 -21.94 55.47
C GLN A 17 -1.96 -22.21 56.49
N ALA A 18 -0.72 -22.46 56.07
CA ALA A 18 0.39 -22.81 56.96
C ALA A 18 1.34 -21.64 57.32
N TYR A 19 1.10 -20.43 56.81
CA TYR A 19 1.85 -19.23 57.17
C TYR A 19 0.90 -18.17 57.71
N ASP A 20 0.68 -18.23 59.03
CA ASP A 20 -0.05 -17.23 59.80
C ASP A 20 0.83 -15.97 59.94
N PHE A 21 0.97 -15.23 58.84
CA PHE A 21 1.42 -13.85 58.93
C PHE A 21 0.25 -13.04 59.46
N ASP A 22 0.39 -12.55 60.70
CA ASP A 22 -0.43 -11.46 61.27
C ASP A 22 -0.21 -10.19 60.44
N LEU A 23 -0.73 -10.19 59.21
CA LEU A 23 -0.82 -9.00 58.38
C LEU A 23 -1.86 -8.11 59.03
N ASP A 24 -1.46 -6.88 59.34
CA ASP A 24 -2.40 -5.91 59.87
C ASP A 24 -3.56 -5.71 58.88
N GLU A 25 -4.73 -5.32 59.42
CA GLU A 25 -5.95 -5.17 58.63
C GLU A 25 -5.77 -4.15 57.48
N ALA A 26 -4.85 -3.20 57.64
CA ALA A 26 -4.52 -2.21 56.62
C ALA A 26 -3.73 -2.82 55.44
N GLU A 27 -2.82 -3.76 55.71
CA GLU A 27 -2.01 -4.45 54.73
C GLU A 27 -2.83 -5.48 53.94
N LEU A 28 -3.74 -6.20 54.62
CA LEU A 28 -4.78 -7.02 53.98
C LEU A 28 -5.66 -6.19 53.04
N LYS A 29 -6.08 -4.99 53.46
CA LYS A 29 -6.87 -4.08 52.63
C LYS A 29 -6.07 -3.55 51.42
N ARG A 30 -4.78 -3.28 51.60
CA ARG A 30 -3.86 -2.85 50.53
C ARG A 30 -3.64 -3.97 49.51
N LEU A 31 -3.41 -5.20 49.95
CA LEU A 31 -3.23 -6.37 49.08
C LEU A 31 -4.50 -6.65 48.26
N ARG A 32 -5.69 -6.63 48.88
CA ARG A 32 -6.97 -6.76 48.17
C ARG A 32 -7.18 -5.64 47.13
N SER A 33 -6.75 -4.42 47.42
CA SER A 33 -6.81 -3.30 46.47
C SER A 33 -5.86 -3.48 45.29
N LEU A 34 -4.63 -3.91 45.55
CA LEU A 34 -3.63 -4.24 44.52
C LEU A 34 -4.11 -5.39 43.63
N GLU A 35 -4.71 -6.41 44.21
CA GLU A 35 -5.22 -7.56 43.47
C GLU A 35 -6.43 -7.18 42.60
N LYS A 36 -7.34 -6.34 43.10
CA LYS A 36 -8.41 -5.75 42.27
C LYS A 36 -7.84 -4.96 41.08
N THR A 37 -6.76 -4.21 41.31
CA THR A 37 -6.10 -3.44 40.25
C THR A 37 -5.42 -4.34 39.23
N ARG A 38 -4.70 -5.38 39.68
CA ARG A 38 -4.09 -6.40 38.81
C ARG A 38 -5.14 -7.16 38.01
N ALA A 39 -6.27 -7.53 38.61
CA ALA A 39 -7.38 -8.18 37.93
C ALA A 39 -7.99 -7.27 36.84
N ARG A 40 -8.19 -5.97 37.13
CA ARG A 40 -8.63 -4.99 36.13
C ARG A 40 -7.64 -4.84 34.98
N ASN A 41 -6.34 -4.75 35.28
CA ASN A 41 -5.30 -4.67 34.26
C ASN A 41 -5.23 -5.94 33.40
N ARG A 42 -5.36 -7.12 33.99
CA ARG A 42 -5.44 -8.39 33.24
C ARG A 42 -6.65 -8.43 32.30
N ARG A 43 -7.82 -8.00 32.77
CA ARG A 43 -9.03 -7.88 31.93
C ARG A 43 -8.83 -6.88 30.80
N ALA A 44 -8.31 -5.69 31.08
CA ALA A 44 -8.04 -4.67 30.07
C ALA A 44 -7.03 -5.15 29.02
N GLN A 45 -5.96 -5.83 29.45
CA GLN A 45 -4.98 -6.43 28.52
C GLN A 45 -5.58 -7.56 27.69
N ALA A 46 -6.43 -8.41 28.27
CA ALA A 46 -7.13 -9.46 27.53
C ALA A 46 -8.08 -8.87 26.47
N THR A 47 -8.88 -7.87 26.84
CA THR A 47 -9.76 -7.16 25.89
C THR A 47 -8.95 -6.46 24.79
N TYR A 48 -7.83 -5.83 25.13
CA TYR A 48 -6.94 -5.20 24.15
C TYR A 48 -6.34 -6.24 23.18
N ARG A 49 -5.88 -7.39 23.69
CA ARG A 49 -5.36 -8.49 22.86
C ARG A 49 -6.42 -9.07 21.93
N GLU A 50 -7.65 -9.25 22.43
CA GLU A 50 -8.77 -9.70 21.60
C GLU A 50 -9.13 -8.70 20.51
N LYS A 51 -9.17 -7.39 20.84
CA LYS A 51 -9.40 -6.32 19.87
C LYS A 51 -8.34 -6.37 18.77
N ARG A 52 -7.05 -6.42 19.14
CA ARG A 52 -5.91 -6.57 18.22
C ARG A 52 -5.99 -7.85 17.37
N LYS A 53 -6.46 -8.96 17.95
CA LYS A 53 -6.64 -10.23 17.22
C LYS A 53 -7.76 -10.12 16.17
N ARG A 54 -8.89 -9.48 16.51
CA ARG A 54 -10.00 -9.22 15.58
C ARG A 54 -9.60 -8.25 14.47
N GLU A 55 -8.88 -7.18 14.81
CA GLU A 55 -8.34 -6.21 13.84
C GLU A 55 -7.39 -6.89 12.85
N ARG A 56 -6.46 -7.73 13.33
CA ARG A 56 -5.56 -8.51 12.45
C ARG A 56 -6.31 -9.51 11.57
N ALA A 57 -7.33 -10.18 12.11
CA ALA A 57 -8.15 -11.09 11.33
C ALA A 57 -8.94 -10.36 10.23
N SER A 58 -9.51 -9.19 10.55
CA SER A 58 -10.20 -8.34 9.58
C SER A 58 -9.25 -7.81 8.50
N ALA A 59 -8.05 -7.37 8.88
CA ALA A 59 -7.00 -6.97 7.94
C ALA A 59 -6.57 -8.13 7.02
N ALA A 60 -6.42 -9.33 7.57
CA ALA A 60 -6.07 -10.52 6.79
C ALA A 60 -7.17 -10.87 5.77
N ILE A 61 -8.44 -10.83 6.17
CA ILE A 61 -9.59 -11.06 5.28
C ILE A 61 -9.63 -9.99 4.17
N ALA A 62 -9.41 -8.71 4.50
CA ALA A 62 -9.37 -7.64 3.52
C ALA A 62 -8.22 -7.84 2.50
N LEU A 63 -7.04 -8.21 2.97
CA LEU A 63 -5.89 -8.52 2.12
C LEU A 63 -6.09 -9.80 1.27
N GLU A 64 -6.87 -10.75 1.77
CA GLU A 64 -7.24 -11.95 1.03
C GLU A 64 -8.29 -11.64 -0.04
N GLN A 65 -9.30 -10.81 0.26
CA GLN A 65 -10.27 -10.32 -0.72
C GLN A 65 -9.58 -9.51 -1.82
N VAL A 66 -8.63 -8.63 -1.46
CA VAL A 66 -7.78 -7.91 -2.42
C VAL A 66 -6.92 -8.87 -3.25
N ALA A 67 -6.42 -9.95 -2.67
CA ALA A 67 -5.67 -10.96 -3.41
C ALA A 67 -6.55 -11.85 -4.32
N ARG A 68 -7.85 -11.95 -4.03
CA ARG A 68 -8.84 -12.69 -4.84
C ARG A 68 -9.38 -11.88 -6.02
N VAL A 69 -9.01 -10.60 -6.14
CA VAL A 69 -9.25 -9.79 -7.34
C VAL A 69 -8.64 -10.52 -8.54
N GLN A 70 -9.47 -11.24 -9.29
CA GLN A 70 -9.04 -11.92 -10.51
C GLN A 70 -8.67 -10.86 -11.54
N VAL A 71 -7.39 -10.82 -11.86
CA VAL A 71 -6.85 -9.96 -12.91
C VAL A 71 -7.33 -10.55 -14.25
N SER A 72 -8.21 -9.84 -14.95
CA SER A 72 -8.58 -10.23 -16.30
C SER A 72 -7.31 -10.15 -17.17
N ASN A 73 -7.04 -11.19 -17.97
CA ASN A 73 -5.87 -11.29 -18.86
C ASN A 73 -5.91 -10.28 -20.03
N VAL A 74 -6.71 -9.21 -19.96
CA VAL A 74 -7.05 -8.34 -21.10
C VAL A 74 -5.97 -7.29 -21.40
N PHE A 75 -4.79 -7.35 -20.78
CA PHE A 75 -3.85 -6.24 -20.73
C PHE A 75 -2.43 -6.53 -21.25
N SER A 76 -2.22 -7.61 -21.99
CA SER A 76 -0.98 -7.73 -22.78
C SER A 76 -0.96 -6.63 -23.85
N GLY A 77 -0.23 -5.54 -23.60
CA GLY A 77 0.12 -4.55 -24.63
C GLY A 77 -0.28 -3.08 -24.39
N ILE A 78 -0.87 -2.69 -23.25
CA ILE A 78 -1.12 -1.26 -23.00
C ILE A 78 0.18 -0.57 -22.57
N ASN A 79 0.71 0.27 -23.45
CA ASN A 79 1.90 1.09 -23.21
C ASN A 79 1.48 2.54 -22.91
N GLU A 80 1.62 2.95 -21.65
CA GLU A 80 1.40 4.34 -21.22
C GLU A 80 2.75 5.02 -20.97
N PRO A 81 3.27 5.80 -21.93
CA PRO A 81 4.56 6.43 -21.80
C PRO A 81 4.52 7.46 -20.67
N GLY A 82 5.51 7.40 -19.78
CA GLY A 82 5.64 8.35 -18.68
C GLY A 82 4.75 8.07 -17.46
N LEU A 83 4.14 6.89 -17.37
CA LEU A 83 3.54 6.36 -16.14
C LEU A 83 4.46 5.33 -15.45
N THR A 84 4.42 5.28 -14.13
CA THR A 84 5.13 4.26 -13.34
C THR A 84 4.31 2.96 -13.27
N PRO A 85 4.93 1.80 -12.93
CA PRO A 85 4.20 0.55 -12.71
C PRO A 85 3.07 0.68 -11.67
N GLY A 86 3.27 1.50 -10.63
CA GLY A 86 2.23 1.77 -9.62
C GLY A 86 1.06 2.61 -10.14
N GLN A 87 1.31 3.55 -11.06
CA GLN A 87 0.25 4.32 -11.73
C GLN A 87 -0.51 3.47 -12.74
N ILE A 88 0.17 2.57 -13.46
CA ILE A 88 -0.48 1.59 -14.33
C ILE A 88 -1.32 0.63 -13.47
N GLY A 89 -0.79 0.14 -12.35
CA GLY A 89 -1.53 -0.67 -11.38
C GLY A 89 -2.78 0.04 -10.85
N LEU A 90 -2.70 1.36 -10.60
CA LEU A 90 -3.87 2.17 -10.24
C LEU A 90 -4.94 2.10 -11.33
N LEU A 91 -4.58 2.42 -12.57
CA LEU A 91 -5.50 2.47 -13.71
C LEU A 91 -6.14 1.10 -13.97
N SER A 92 -5.36 0.03 -13.89
CA SER A 92 -5.86 -1.34 -14.02
C SER A 92 -6.78 -1.74 -12.87
N SER A 93 -6.51 -1.27 -11.65
CA SER A 93 -7.41 -1.53 -10.53
C SER A 93 -8.76 -0.82 -10.66
N LEU A 94 -8.84 0.29 -11.41
CA LEU A 94 -10.07 1.08 -11.49
C LEU A 94 -11.25 0.24 -11.98
N GLU A 95 -11.04 -0.65 -12.94
CA GLU A 95 -12.06 -1.55 -13.50
C GLU A 95 -12.79 -2.33 -12.41
N HIS A 96 -12.03 -2.90 -11.47
CA HIS A 96 -12.55 -3.80 -10.45
C HIS A 96 -13.36 -3.10 -9.36
N PHE A 97 -13.18 -1.78 -9.21
CA PHE A 97 -13.84 -0.98 -8.19
C PHE A 97 -14.83 0.02 -8.77
N LEU A 98 -15.12 -0.02 -10.07
CA LEU A 98 -16.32 0.63 -10.60
C LEU A 98 -17.51 -0.03 -9.87
N GLU A 99 -18.15 0.70 -8.97
CA GLU A 99 -19.30 0.24 -8.15
C GLU A 99 -20.58 0.07 -8.99
N ILE A 100 -20.40 -0.17 -10.28
CA ILE A 100 -21.43 -0.27 -11.29
C ILE A 100 -21.12 -1.62 -11.92
N GLU A 101 -22.09 -2.55 -11.91
CA GLU A 101 -22.03 -3.69 -12.83
C GLU A 101 -21.58 -3.15 -14.19
N PRO A 102 -20.65 -3.82 -14.91
CA PRO A 102 -20.12 -3.32 -16.16
C PRO A 102 -21.25 -3.29 -17.19
N ASP A 103 -22.05 -2.25 -17.10
CA ASP A 103 -23.20 -2.04 -17.93
C ASP A 103 -22.64 -1.71 -19.30
N SER A 104 -23.11 -2.43 -20.31
CA SER A 104 -22.71 -2.24 -21.71
C SER A 104 -22.87 -0.78 -22.18
N THR A 105 -23.70 -0.01 -21.47
CA THR A 105 -23.90 1.45 -21.61
C THR A 105 -22.68 2.29 -21.19
N LEU A 106 -21.75 1.76 -20.40
CA LEU A 106 -20.51 2.46 -20.04
C LEU A 106 -19.46 2.41 -21.16
N LEU A 107 -19.62 1.48 -22.10
CA LEU A 107 -18.76 1.26 -23.27
C LEU A 107 -19.29 1.92 -24.54
N GLN A 108 -20.46 2.55 -24.50
CA GLN A 108 -21.13 3.15 -25.66
C GLN A 108 -21.79 4.49 -25.27
N GLY A 109 -21.99 5.38 -26.24
CA GLY A 109 -22.76 6.62 -26.06
C GLY A 109 -21.99 7.89 -26.34
N ARG A 110 -22.74 9.00 -26.42
CA ARG A 110 -22.24 10.32 -26.84
C ARG A 110 -21.07 10.84 -26.02
N ASP A 111 -21.03 10.53 -24.72
CA ASP A 111 -19.94 10.96 -23.85
C ASP A 111 -18.62 10.25 -24.19
N LEU A 112 -18.67 8.97 -24.57
CA LEU A 112 -17.49 8.25 -25.02
C LEU A 112 -17.05 8.73 -26.39
N GLU A 113 -17.99 8.92 -27.33
CA GLU A 113 -17.69 9.50 -28.65
C GLU A 113 -17.04 10.88 -28.53
N ALA A 114 -17.56 11.74 -27.66
CA ALA A 114 -16.96 13.04 -27.36
C ALA A 114 -15.56 12.88 -26.76
N LEU A 115 -15.36 11.98 -25.79
CA LEU A 115 -14.05 11.69 -25.20
C LEU A 115 -13.03 11.22 -26.24
N LEU A 116 -13.47 10.41 -27.21
CA LEU A 116 -12.62 9.89 -28.29
C LEU A 116 -12.29 10.97 -29.32
N ALA A 117 -13.22 11.86 -29.62
CA ALA A 117 -13.06 12.93 -30.59
C ALA A 117 -12.29 14.16 -30.03
N THR A 118 -12.21 14.31 -28.70
CA THR A 118 -11.57 15.48 -28.05
C THR A 118 -10.05 15.36 -28.07
N ASP A 119 -9.31 16.41 -28.40
CA ASP A 119 -7.84 16.36 -28.36
C ASP A 119 -7.28 16.22 -26.93
N ALA A 120 -6.12 15.56 -26.79
CA ALA A 120 -5.52 15.29 -25.48
C ALA A 120 -5.23 16.56 -24.64
N PRO A 121 -4.77 17.69 -25.21
CA PRO A 121 -4.63 18.93 -24.45
C PRO A 121 -5.96 19.44 -23.87
N LEU A 122 -7.04 19.40 -24.66
CA LEU A 122 -8.36 19.85 -24.24
C LEU A 122 -8.95 18.91 -23.17
N LEU A 123 -8.73 17.60 -23.29
CA LEU A 123 -9.03 16.64 -22.23
C LEU A 123 -8.26 16.96 -20.93
N GLY A 124 -7.00 17.38 -21.06
CA GLY A 124 -6.21 17.81 -19.90
C GLY A 124 -6.80 19.04 -19.21
N GLU A 125 -7.24 20.03 -19.98
CA GLU A 125 -7.92 21.22 -19.44
C GLU A 125 -9.22 20.86 -18.72
N GLN A 126 -10.04 19.98 -19.32
CA GLN A 126 -11.25 19.46 -18.70
C GLN A 126 -10.95 18.70 -17.41
N ALA A 127 -9.94 17.83 -17.41
CA ALA A 127 -9.51 17.08 -16.23
C ALA A 127 -9.01 18.02 -15.11
N ARG A 128 -8.27 19.08 -15.46
CA ARG A 128 -7.82 20.10 -14.51
C ARG A 128 -8.99 20.89 -13.94
N ALA A 129 -9.92 21.34 -14.77
CA ALA A 129 -11.10 22.09 -14.34
C ALA A 129 -11.98 21.24 -13.40
N PHE A 130 -12.20 19.98 -13.76
CA PHE A 130 -12.91 19.01 -12.95
C PHE A 130 -12.21 18.77 -11.60
N SER A 131 -10.89 18.50 -11.61
CA SER A 131 -10.08 18.33 -10.40
C SER A 131 -10.14 19.56 -9.49
N SER A 132 -10.06 20.76 -10.06
CA SER A 132 -10.13 22.02 -9.32
C SER A 132 -11.46 22.20 -8.61
N ARG A 133 -12.58 21.85 -9.25
CA ARG A 133 -13.92 21.87 -8.65
C ARG A 133 -14.03 20.90 -7.48
N VAL A 134 -13.66 19.64 -7.69
CA VAL A 134 -13.68 18.62 -6.62
C VAL A 134 -12.77 19.03 -5.46
N CYS A 135 -11.62 19.66 -5.73
CA CYS A 135 -10.74 20.18 -4.69
C CYS A 135 -11.39 21.32 -3.89
N ALA A 136 -12.14 22.21 -4.53
CA ALA A 136 -12.88 23.27 -3.86
C ALA A 136 -13.98 22.69 -2.95
N ASP A 137 -14.74 21.70 -3.45
CA ASP A 137 -15.79 21.04 -2.68
C ASP A 137 -15.23 20.32 -1.44
N ILE A 138 -14.08 19.66 -1.56
CA ILE A 138 -13.38 19.03 -0.42
C ILE A 138 -12.93 20.08 0.59
N ASN A 139 -12.34 21.19 0.15
CA ASN A 139 -11.92 22.25 1.07
C ASN A 139 -13.13 22.82 1.84
N LEU A 140 -14.25 23.04 1.14
CA LEU A 140 -15.50 23.47 1.75
C LEU A 140 -15.97 22.44 2.78
N TYR A 141 -16.11 21.17 2.39
CA TYR A 141 -16.54 20.08 3.27
C TYR A 141 -15.65 19.93 4.50
N GLU A 142 -14.34 20.12 4.36
CA GLU A 142 -13.40 20.08 5.47
C GLU A 142 -13.53 21.28 6.42
N SER A 143 -13.81 22.46 5.89
CA SER A 143 -13.96 23.71 6.65
C SER A 143 -15.26 23.78 7.46
N LEU A 144 -16.31 23.08 7.04
CA LEU A 144 -17.59 23.08 7.74
C LEU A 144 -17.48 22.38 9.11
N SER A 145 -17.99 23.06 10.15
CA SER A 145 -18.08 22.52 11.52
C SER A 145 -19.04 21.33 11.60
N HIS A 146 -20.14 21.38 10.84
CA HIS A 146 -21.07 20.27 10.67
C HIS A 146 -20.87 19.67 9.28
N LYS A 147 -20.66 18.34 9.22
CA LYS A 147 -20.43 17.64 7.96
C LYS A 147 -21.74 17.53 7.18
N ASP A 148 -21.81 18.28 6.09
CA ASP A 148 -22.94 18.31 5.17
C ASP A 148 -23.02 17.02 4.34
N PRO A 149 -24.07 16.21 4.48
CA PRO A 149 -24.23 14.97 3.73
C PRO A 149 -24.45 15.19 2.23
N GLU A 150 -25.10 16.27 1.81
CA GLU A 150 -25.38 16.55 0.39
C GLU A 150 -24.07 16.87 -0.34
N LEU A 151 -23.24 17.72 0.25
CA LEU A 151 -21.90 18.03 -0.28
C LEU A 151 -21.00 16.79 -0.35
N LEU A 152 -21.10 15.88 0.64
CA LEU A 152 -20.36 14.61 0.59
C LEU A 152 -20.84 13.72 -0.57
N GLU A 153 -22.13 13.70 -0.85
CA GLU A 153 -22.70 12.97 -1.98
C GLU A 153 -22.22 13.55 -3.31
N ASP A 154 -22.19 14.88 -3.45
CA ASP A 154 -21.68 15.58 -4.63
C ASP A 154 -20.19 15.28 -4.87
N ILE A 155 -19.36 15.34 -3.83
CA ILE A 155 -17.95 14.94 -3.90
C ILE A 155 -17.83 13.48 -4.34
N THR A 156 -18.68 12.60 -3.81
CA THR A 156 -18.69 11.17 -4.16
C THR A 156 -19.07 10.94 -5.61
N ARG A 157 -20.11 11.63 -6.10
CA ARG A 157 -20.54 11.57 -7.50
C ARG A 157 -19.45 12.07 -8.44
N GLY A 158 -18.83 13.19 -8.10
CA GLY A 158 -17.66 13.70 -8.82
C GLY A 158 -16.53 12.69 -8.84
N PHE A 159 -16.11 12.17 -7.70
CA PHE A 159 -15.02 11.20 -7.63
C PHE A 159 -15.28 9.95 -8.48
N ARG A 160 -16.50 9.40 -8.43
CA ARG A 160 -16.92 8.27 -9.26
C ARG A 160 -16.85 8.60 -10.76
N HIS A 161 -17.32 9.78 -11.16
CA HIS A 161 -17.25 10.25 -12.54
C HIS A 161 -15.80 10.39 -13.04
N GLY A 162 -14.94 11.08 -12.27
CA GLY A 162 -13.53 11.24 -12.64
C GLY A 162 -12.80 9.89 -12.77
N ARG A 163 -13.09 8.94 -11.88
CA ARG A 163 -12.55 7.58 -11.94
C ARG A 163 -12.99 6.84 -13.21
N LEU A 164 -14.27 6.92 -13.56
CA LEU A 164 -14.81 6.33 -14.78
C LEU A 164 -14.13 6.92 -16.03
N THR A 165 -13.95 8.24 -16.06
CA THR A 165 -13.27 8.93 -17.16
C THR A 165 -11.81 8.48 -17.31
N LEU A 166 -11.07 8.35 -16.20
CA LEU A 166 -9.70 7.83 -16.22
C LEU A 166 -9.63 6.40 -16.74
N TRP A 167 -10.54 5.54 -16.30
CA TRP A 167 -10.61 4.16 -16.79
C TRP A 167 -10.95 4.11 -18.29
N ARG A 168 -11.90 4.94 -18.77
CA ARG A 168 -12.23 5.04 -20.19
C ARG A 168 -11.04 5.51 -21.04
N LEU A 169 -10.33 6.55 -20.58
CA LEU A 169 -9.11 7.01 -21.26
C LEU A 169 -8.08 5.89 -21.35
N PHE A 170 -7.86 5.16 -20.26
CA PHE A 170 -6.92 4.04 -20.23
C PHE A 170 -7.28 2.88 -21.15
N ARG A 171 -8.56 2.56 -21.28
CA ARG A 171 -9.00 1.45 -22.14
C ARG A 171 -9.07 1.83 -23.60
N GLN A 172 -9.54 3.03 -23.90
CA GLN A 172 -9.95 3.41 -25.25
C GLN A 172 -8.96 4.35 -25.95
N ARG A 173 -8.06 4.98 -25.19
CA ARG A 173 -7.01 5.88 -25.70
C ARG A 173 -5.68 5.66 -24.96
N PRO A 174 -5.13 4.44 -25.02
CA PRO A 174 -3.85 4.17 -24.38
C PRO A 174 -2.76 5.06 -24.99
N GLY A 175 -1.87 5.57 -24.13
CA GLY A 175 -0.67 6.30 -24.52
C GLY A 175 -0.74 7.82 -24.26
N CYS A 176 -1.91 8.37 -23.91
CA CYS A 176 -2.08 9.81 -23.71
C CYS A 176 -2.43 10.21 -22.27
N ILE A 177 -2.55 9.27 -21.32
CA ILE A 177 -3.03 9.62 -19.97
C ILE A 177 -2.04 10.51 -19.25
N ALA A 178 -0.74 10.19 -19.34
CA ALA A 178 0.29 11.00 -18.69
C ALA A 178 0.24 12.46 -19.19
N GLU A 179 -0.01 12.66 -20.48
CA GLU A 179 -0.19 13.99 -21.08
C GLU A 179 -1.45 14.69 -20.56
N VAL A 180 -2.60 14.01 -20.60
CA VAL A 180 -3.89 14.52 -20.13
C VAL A 180 -3.81 14.93 -18.65
N ILE A 181 -3.26 14.08 -17.78
CA ILE A 181 -3.16 14.35 -16.34
C ILE A 181 -2.20 15.50 -16.05
N ARG A 182 -1.08 15.59 -16.77
CA ARG A 182 -0.15 16.71 -16.63
C ARG A 182 -0.76 18.01 -17.14
N CYS A 183 -1.60 17.94 -18.17
CA CYS A 183 -2.22 19.11 -18.82
C CYS A 183 -1.14 20.16 -19.19
N GLY A 184 -0.01 19.71 -19.74
CA GLY A 184 1.13 20.58 -20.10
C GLY A 184 1.98 21.07 -18.92
N GLN A 185 1.72 20.64 -17.68
CA GLN A 185 2.60 20.95 -16.55
C GLN A 185 3.85 20.07 -16.56
N PRO A 186 5.02 20.63 -16.16
CA PRO A 186 6.22 19.83 -15.98
C PRO A 186 6.04 18.85 -14.81
N LEU A 187 6.73 17.71 -14.90
CA LEU A 187 6.83 16.77 -13.78
C LEU A 187 7.50 17.48 -12.58
N PRO A 188 6.97 17.29 -11.35
CA PRO A 188 7.66 17.76 -10.16
C PRO A 188 9.06 17.12 -10.09
N PRO A 189 10.12 17.91 -9.81
CA PRO A 189 11.51 17.43 -9.88
C PRO A 189 11.80 16.29 -8.89
N ASN A 190 11.00 16.17 -7.84
CA ASN A 190 11.15 15.18 -6.78
C ASN A 190 10.02 14.13 -6.77
N VAL A 191 9.25 13.98 -7.84
CA VAL A 191 8.08 13.07 -7.89
C VAL A 191 8.42 11.60 -7.61
N HIS A 192 9.66 11.19 -7.89
CA HIS A 192 10.16 9.84 -7.61
C HIS A 192 10.81 9.70 -6.23
N SER A 193 10.88 10.79 -5.44
CA SER A 193 11.50 10.77 -4.12
C SER A 193 10.57 10.19 -3.06
N THR A 194 11.16 9.50 -2.08
CA THR A 194 10.46 9.07 -0.85
C THR A 194 9.77 10.24 -0.15
N GLY A 195 10.43 11.41 -0.09
CA GLY A 195 9.89 12.60 0.57
C GLY A 195 8.59 13.10 -0.08
N TYR A 196 8.49 13.05 -1.41
CA TYR A 196 7.28 13.44 -2.12
C TYR A 196 6.08 12.59 -1.71
N TRP A 197 6.20 11.26 -1.80
CA TRP A 197 5.09 10.35 -1.47
C TRP A 197 4.75 10.35 0.02
N MET A 198 5.73 10.53 0.91
CA MET A 198 5.45 10.70 2.33
C MET A 198 4.65 11.97 2.63
N ASN A 199 4.91 13.08 1.92
CA ASN A 199 4.12 14.30 2.03
C ASN A 199 2.68 14.08 1.55
N VAL A 200 2.48 13.30 0.49
CA VAL A 200 1.14 12.91 0.02
C VAL A 200 0.41 12.10 1.10
N VAL A 201 1.06 11.08 1.67
CA VAL A 201 0.50 10.23 2.74
C VAL A 201 0.12 11.04 3.97
N ALA A 202 0.97 11.97 4.42
CA ALA A 202 0.68 12.82 5.57
C ALA A 202 -0.62 13.62 5.41
N LYS A 203 -0.94 14.03 4.18
CA LYS A 203 -2.16 14.77 3.87
C LYS A 203 -3.41 13.89 3.80
N LEU A 204 -3.28 12.58 3.71
CA LEU A 204 -4.43 11.67 3.72
C LEU A 204 -5.12 11.63 5.09
N ARG A 205 -4.39 11.95 6.17
CA ARG A 205 -4.87 11.84 7.56
C ARG A 205 -5.39 10.43 7.84
N LEU A 206 -4.49 9.46 7.71
CA LEU A 206 -4.81 8.06 7.93
C LEU A 206 -5.11 7.82 9.42
N SER A 207 -6.08 6.96 9.70
CA SER A 207 -6.26 6.41 11.04
C SER A 207 -5.15 5.40 11.35
N ARG A 208 -4.90 5.14 12.63
CA ARG A 208 -3.93 4.10 13.04
C ARG A 208 -4.23 2.74 12.40
N GLU A 209 -5.51 2.39 12.27
CA GLU A 209 -5.93 1.13 11.63
C GLU A 209 -5.57 1.12 10.14
N GLN A 210 -5.76 2.22 9.42
CA GLN A 210 -5.37 2.36 8.02
C GLN A 210 -3.85 2.34 7.83
N GLU A 211 -3.10 2.93 8.75
CA GLU A 211 -1.64 2.84 8.77
C GLU A 211 -1.18 1.40 8.96
N GLU A 212 -1.74 0.67 9.93
CA GLU A 212 -1.44 -0.74 10.16
C GLU A 212 -1.79 -1.61 8.93
N LEU A 213 -2.88 -1.31 8.22
CA LEU A 213 -3.24 -1.98 6.96
C LEU A 213 -2.18 -1.76 5.87
N LEU A 214 -1.74 -0.52 5.67
CA LEU A 214 -0.69 -0.21 4.69
C LEU A 214 0.65 -0.86 5.07
N ASP A 215 0.99 -0.87 6.35
CA ASP A 215 2.23 -1.47 6.84
C ASP A 215 2.24 -3.00 6.64
N ASN A 216 1.11 -3.67 6.90
CA ASN A 216 0.95 -5.10 6.63
C ASN A 216 1.03 -5.42 5.13
N LEU A 217 0.39 -4.60 4.30
CA LEU A 217 0.46 -4.77 2.86
C LEU A 217 1.89 -4.58 2.33
N GLN A 218 2.57 -3.54 2.81
CA GLN A 218 3.97 -3.27 2.50
C GLN A 218 4.87 -4.46 2.85
N ALA A 219 4.71 -5.04 4.05
CA ALA A 219 5.49 -6.21 4.48
C ALA A 219 5.30 -7.44 3.56
N ARG A 220 4.14 -7.55 2.90
CA ARG A 220 3.85 -8.62 1.92
C ARG A 220 4.41 -8.31 0.53
N ILE A 221 4.32 -7.07 0.08
CA ILE A 221 4.64 -6.67 -1.31
C ILE A 221 6.14 -6.49 -1.52
N LEU A 222 6.84 -5.84 -0.58
CA LEU A 222 8.25 -5.46 -0.81
C LEU A 222 9.17 -6.65 -1.06
N PRO A 223 9.12 -7.76 -0.29
CA PRO A 223 9.96 -8.91 -0.58
C PRO A 223 9.71 -9.50 -1.98
N GLN A 224 8.46 -9.44 -2.47
CA GLN A 224 8.12 -9.92 -3.80
C GLN A 224 8.62 -8.96 -4.89
N LEU A 225 8.52 -7.65 -4.68
CA LEU A 225 9.13 -6.66 -5.59
C LEU A 225 10.65 -6.82 -5.66
N ASP A 226 11.31 -7.05 -4.52
CA ASP A 226 12.76 -7.25 -4.47
C ASP A 226 13.16 -8.46 -5.34
N LEU A 227 12.45 -9.58 -5.23
CA LEU A 227 12.64 -10.77 -6.08
C LEU A 227 12.40 -10.49 -7.56
N ILE A 228 11.34 -9.77 -7.90
CA ILE A 228 11.03 -9.38 -9.29
C ILE A 228 12.13 -8.48 -9.85
N HIS A 229 12.61 -7.52 -9.07
CA HIS A 229 13.67 -6.59 -9.50
C HIS A 229 15.03 -7.28 -9.61
N ASP A 230 15.35 -8.22 -8.72
CA ASP A 230 16.55 -9.06 -8.80
C ASP A 230 16.55 -9.90 -10.07
N GLU A 231 15.42 -10.55 -10.37
CA GLU A 231 15.26 -11.34 -11.59
C GLU A 231 15.38 -10.45 -12.84
N ARG A 232 14.77 -9.27 -12.84
CA ARG A 232 14.90 -8.29 -13.93
C ARG A 232 16.35 -7.87 -14.14
N ARG A 233 17.08 -7.56 -13.07
CA ARG A 233 18.52 -7.23 -13.14
C ARG A 233 19.31 -8.37 -13.74
N ARG A 234 19.01 -9.62 -13.39
CA ARG A 234 19.66 -10.82 -13.94
C ARG A 234 19.38 -10.97 -15.44
N LEU A 235 18.11 -10.87 -15.85
CA LEU A 235 17.68 -10.96 -17.25
C LEU A 235 18.29 -9.84 -18.12
N LEU A 236 18.30 -8.60 -17.64
CA LEU A 236 18.93 -7.48 -18.34
C LEU A 236 20.44 -7.67 -18.50
N LYS A 237 21.14 -8.17 -17.47
CA LYS A 237 22.56 -8.52 -17.58
C LYS A 237 22.81 -9.63 -18.61
N GLN A 238 21.95 -10.65 -18.65
CA GLN A 238 22.02 -11.70 -19.68
C GLN A 238 21.85 -11.12 -21.08
N LEU A 239 20.86 -10.24 -21.29
CA LEU A 239 20.62 -9.59 -22.58
C LEU A 239 21.81 -8.70 -23.00
N CYS A 240 22.41 -7.94 -22.07
CA CYS A 240 23.64 -7.21 -22.32
C CYS A 240 24.80 -8.13 -22.71
N HIS A 241 25.00 -9.25 -22.00
CA HIS A 241 26.07 -10.20 -22.34
C HIS A 241 25.85 -10.85 -23.71
N MET A 242 24.60 -11.16 -24.07
CA MET A 242 24.27 -11.69 -25.39
C MET A 242 24.57 -10.69 -26.51
N SER A 243 24.30 -9.40 -26.29
CA SER A 243 24.65 -8.34 -27.26
C SER A 243 26.17 -8.26 -27.51
N LEU A 244 26.99 -8.63 -26.52
CA LEU A 244 28.45 -8.63 -26.61
C LEU A 244 29.02 -9.91 -27.26
N ILE A 245 28.35 -11.06 -27.08
CA ILE A 245 28.79 -12.38 -27.57
C ILE A 245 28.32 -12.67 -29.02
N SER A 246 27.40 -11.87 -29.54
CA SER A 246 26.79 -12.03 -30.89
C SER A 246 27.79 -11.99 -32.07
N CYS A 247 29.08 -11.72 -31.82
CA CYS A 247 30.14 -11.83 -32.84
C CYS A 247 30.65 -13.28 -33.05
N THR A 248 30.28 -14.26 -32.20
CA THR A 248 30.85 -15.62 -32.24
C THR A 248 29.83 -16.78 -32.25
N SER A 249 28.55 -16.53 -31.98
CA SER A 249 27.49 -17.55 -31.96
C SER A 249 26.69 -17.59 -33.26
N SER A 250 26.00 -18.71 -33.54
CA SER A 250 25.07 -18.75 -34.68
C SER A 250 23.92 -17.76 -34.44
N LEU A 251 23.56 -16.99 -35.47
CA LEU A 251 22.51 -15.97 -35.40
C LEU A 251 21.19 -16.52 -34.85
N GLN A 252 20.89 -17.78 -35.18
CA GLN A 252 19.66 -18.47 -34.78
C GLN A 252 19.64 -18.79 -33.27
N GLU A 253 20.74 -19.24 -32.69
CA GLU A 253 20.84 -19.47 -31.24
C GLU A 253 20.79 -18.15 -30.47
N ALA A 254 21.50 -17.12 -30.95
CA ALA A 254 21.46 -15.79 -30.35
C ALA A 254 20.05 -15.20 -30.35
N THR A 255 19.31 -15.37 -31.45
CA THR A 255 17.92 -14.90 -31.57
C THR A 255 16.97 -15.70 -30.69
N SER A 256 17.11 -17.02 -30.64
CA SER A 256 16.26 -17.87 -29.78
C SER A 256 16.44 -17.55 -28.30
N SER A 257 17.69 -17.41 -27.83
CA SER A 257 17.96 -17.02 -26.45
C SER A 257 17.49 -15.59 -26.15
N ALA A 258 17.55 -14.66 -27.12
CA ALA A 258 17.10 -13.28 -26.93
C ALA A 258 15.57 -13.20 -26.79
N LEU A 259 14.85 -13.99 -27.58
CA LEU A 259 13.40 -14.15 -27.46
C LEU A 259 13.02 -14.74 -26.11
N GLN A 260 13.71 -15.79 -25.64
CA GLN A 260 13.46 -16.38 -24.32
C GLN A 260 13.65 -15.37 -23.18
N VAL A 261 14.72 -14.57 -23.21
CA VAL A 261 14.97 -13.52 -22.22
C VAL A 261 13.90 -12.43 -22.30
N THR A 262 13.45 -12.07 -23.50
CA THR A 262 12.37 -11.09 -23.71
C THR A 262 11.05 -11.59 -23.13
N ASP A 263 10.65 -12.83 -23.41
CA ASP A 263 9.47 -13.46 -22.82
C ASP A 263 9.53 -13.46 -21.28
N CYS A 264 10.71 -13.70 -20.71
CA CYS A 264 10.89 -13.67 -19.26
C CYS A 264 10.79 -12.25 -18.70
N LEU A 265 11.30 -11.24 -19.41
CA LEU A 265 11.14 -9.83 -19.05
C LEU A 265 9.68 -9.40 -19.11
N GLU A 266 8.92 -9.83 -20.11
CA GLU A 266 7.48 -9.55 -20.20
C GLU A 266 6.70 -10.14 -19.02
N ARG A 267 6.92 -11.43 -18.69
CA ARG A 267 6.32 -12.05 -17.50
C ARG A 267 6.73 -11.36 -16.21
N ASN A 268 7.98 -10.91 -16.12
CA ASN A 268 8.49 -10.17 -14.97
C ASN A 268 7.81 -8.80 -14.80
N MET A 269 7.60 -8.08 -15.91
CA MET A 269 6.84 -6.83 -15.90
C MET A 269 5.37 -7.06 -15.54
N GLU A 270 4.75 -8.11 -16.07
CA GLU A 270 3.38 -8.49 -15.74
C GLU A 270 3.24 -8.82 -14.24
N ALA A 271 4.21 -9.52 -13.66
CA ALA A 271 4.24 -9.82 -12.23
C ALA A 271 4.35 -8.55 -11.37
N GLU A 272 5.20 -7.59 -11.74
CA GLU A 272 5.30 -6.30 -11.04
C GLU A 272 3.98 -5.54 -11.09
N TRP A 273 3.35 -5.49 -12.27
CA TRP A 273 2.07 -4.82 -12.46
C TRP A 273 0.96 -5.46 -11.63
N LYS A 274 0.84 -6.80 -11.64
CA LYS A 274 -0.13 -7.53 -10.79
C LYS A 274 0.07 -7.21 -9.31
N LEU A 275 1.31 -7.14 -8.87
CA LEU A 275 1.65 -6.81 -7.50
C LEU A 275 1.31 -5.34 -7.15
N ALA A 276 1.49 -4.43 -8.10
CA ALA A 276 1.16 -3.00 -7.99
C ALA A 276 -0.35 -2.73 -7.88
N MET A 277 -1.21 -3.67 -8.29
CA MET A 277 -2.67 -3.55 -8.13
C MET A 277 -3.14 -3.78 -6.69
N LEU A 278 -2.46 -4.62 -5.90
CA LEU A 278 -2.84 -4.89 -4.51
C LEU A 278 -2.98 -3.63 -3.63
N PRO A 279 -2.01 -2.68 -3.63
CA PRO A 279 -2.15 -1.45 -2.84
C PRO A 279 -3.26 -0.55 -3.35
N CYS A 280 -3.47 -0.52 -4.67
CA CYS A 280 -4.55 0.24 -5.27
C CYS A 280 -5.92 -0.35 -4.87
N ALA A 281 -6.05 -1.67 -4.90
CA ALA A 281 -7.25 -2.38 -4.48
C ALA A 281 -7.59 -2.17 -3.01
N LEU A 282 -6.59 -2.25 -2.12
CA LEU A 282 -6.76 -1.90 -0.72
C LEU A 282 -7.22 -0.44 -0.58
N PHE A 283 -6.61 0.49 -1.32
CA PHE A 283 -6.94 1.90 -1.25
C PHE A 283 -8.35 2.22 -1.77
N PHE A 284 -8.84 1.50 -2.79
CA PHE A 284 -10.20 1.68 -3.32
C PHE A 284 -11.29 0.94 -2.57
N SER A 285 -10.93 0.05 -1.64
CA SER A 285 -11.89 -0.64 -0.74
C SER A 285 -12.66 0.32 0.18
N SER A 286 -13.57 -0.23 0.98
CA SER A 286 -14.32 0.50 2.02
C SER A 286 -13.47 0.97 3.20
N HIS A 287 -12.21 0.51 3.31
CA HIS A 287 -11.30 0.94 4.39
C HIS A 287 -10.88 2.40 4.28
N PHE A 288 -10.94 3.01 3.09
CA PHE A 288 -10.61 4.41 2.87
C PHE A 288 -11.85 5.18 2.46
N SER A 289 -12.08 6.32 3.10
CA SER A 289 -13.20 7.20 2.76
C SER A 289 -12.99 7.84 1.38
N VAL A 290 -14.09 8.24 0.74
CA VAL A 290 -14.05 9.02 -0.50
C VAL A 290 -13.19 10.27 -0.34
N ILE A 291 -13.30 10.98 0.78
CA ILE A 291 -12.48 12.16 1.07
C ILE A 291 -10.97 11.83 1.05
N GLN A 292 -10.57 10.70 1.66
CA GLN A 292 -9.17 10.26 1.61
C GLN A 292 -8.73 9.90 0.19
N LYS A 293 -9.61 9.27 -0.60
CA LYS A 293 -9.33 8.96 -2.00
C LYS A 293 -9.13 10.24 -2.81
N CYS A 294 -10.01 11.23 -2.65
CA CYS A 294 -9.84 12.50 -3.34
C CYS A 294 -8.59 13.27 -2.90
N ARG A 295 -8.24 13.24 -1.61
CA ARG A 295 -6.98 13.82 -1.11
C ARG A 295 -5.76 13.19 -1.78
N LEU A 296 -5.78 11.88 -2.03
CA LEU A 296 -4.70 11.21 -2.73
C LEU A 296 -4.52 11.76 -4.15
N PHE A 297 -5.60 11.83 -4.94
CA PHE A 297 -5.54 12.39 -6.29
C PHE A 297 -5.12 13.86 -6.31
N ARG A 298 -5.72 14.69 -5.45
CA ARG A 298 -5.39 16.12 -5.31
C ARG A 298 -3.91 16.33 -5.03
N ASN A 299 -3.35 15.57 -4.09
CA ASN A 299 -1.97 15.79 -3.63
C ASN A 299 -0.94 15.06 -4.49
N SER A 300 -1.36 14.19 -5.40
CA SER A 300 -0.49 13.56 -6.39
C SER A 300 -0.35 14.40 -7.66
N PHE A 301 -1.34 15.26 -7.97
CA PHE A 301 -1.32 16.14 -9.15
C PHE A 301 0.00 16.96 -9.23
N PRO A 302 0.65 17.07 -10.41
CA PRO A 302 0.17 16.73 -11.76
C PRO A 302 0.51 15.31 -12.23
N VAL A 303 0.68 14.35 -11.30
CA VAL A 303 0.80 12.93 -11.64
C VAL A 303 -0.34 12.11 -11.06
N LEU A 304 -0.56 10.92 -11.64
CA LEU A 304 -1.47 9.95 -11.03
C LEU A 304 -0.92 9.47 -9.68
N PRO A 305 -1.80 9.12 -8.73
CA PRO A 305 -1.37 8.44 -7.53
C PRO A 305 -0.55 7.18 -7.82
N ASP A 306 0.58 7.06 -7.14
CA ASP A 306 1.40 5.86 -7.17
C ASP A 306 1.38 5.20 -5.79
N VAL A 307 0.38 4.34 -5.57
CA VAL A 307 0.19 3.68 -4.27
C VAL A 307 1.32 2.69 -3.97
N LEU A 308 1.98 2.16 -5.00
CA LEU A 308 3.18 1.33 -4.85
C LEU A 308 4.34 2.17 -4.29
N SER A 309 4.61 3.34 -4.88
CA SER A 309 5.62 4.28 -4.40
C SER A 309 5.31 4.78 -2.99
N ILE A 310 4.03 4.92 -2.61
CA ILE A 310 3.62 5.18 -1.22
C ILE A 310 4.06 4.05 -0.28
N CYS A 311 3.80 2.79 -0.64
CA CYS A 311 4.23 1.65 0.17
C CYS A 311 5.76 1.61 0.31
N VAL A 312 6.50 1.84 -0.77
CA VAL A 312 7.97 1.89 -0.75
C VAL A 312 8.47 3.05 0.12
N ALA A 313 7.86 4.24 0.00
CA ALA A 313 8.27 5.41 0.75
C ALA A 313 8.04 5.27 2.26
N ARG A 314 6.91 4.67 2.66
CA ARG A 314 6.63 4.35 4.07
C ARG A 314 7.66 3.39 4.65
N ALA A 315 8.06 2.38 3.89
CA ALA A 315 9.08 1.42 4.29
C ALA A 315 10.44 2.06 4.55
N ALA A 316 10.87 2.93 3.63
CA ALA A 316 12.13 3.65 3.75
C ALA A 316 12.13 4.52 5.03
N THR A 317 11.00 5.16 5.33
CA THR A 317 10.84 5.99 6.54
C THR A 317 10.88 5.15 7.83
N GLN A 318 10.25 3.97 7.84
CA GLN A 318 10.29 3.07 8.99
C GLN A 318 11.71 2.53 9.24
N ARG A 319 12.43 2.15 8.18
CA ARG A 319 13.83 1.72 8.27
C ARG A 319 14.73 2.84 8.83
N ALA A 320 14.54 4.07 8.36
CA ALA A 320 15.28 5.22 8.88
C ALA A 320 14.99 5.49 10.37
N LYS A 321 13.74 5.33 10.83
CA LYS A 321 13.39 5.46 12.25
C LYS A 321 14.06 4.39 13.12
N LEU A 322 14.06 3.13 12.67
CA LEU A 322 14.71 2.03 13.37
C LEU A 322 16.25 2.16 13.42
N GLN A 323 16.85 2.87 12.46
CA GLN A 323 18.29 3.15 12.43
C GLN A 323 18.68 4.40 13.24
N CYS A 324 17.74 5.33 13.44
CA CYS A 324 17.96 6.59 14.18
C CYS A 324 17.54 6.52 15.65
N GLU A 325 16.88 5.46 16.12
CA GLU A 325 16.74 5.21 17.56
C GLU A 325 18.10 4.76 18.12
N PRO A 326 18.79 5.56 18.94
CA PRO A 326 19.97 5.07 19.63
C PRO A 326 19.52 3.94 20.55
N ALA A 327 20.27 2.83 20.52
CA ALA A 327 20.15 1.72 21.44
C ALA A 327 20.21 2.20 22.90
N CYS A 328 19.05 2.61 23.43
CA CYS A 328 18.85 2.98 24.82
C CYS A 328 17.96 1.93 25.48
N ALA A 329 18.45 0.70 25.44
CA ALA A 329 18.11 -0.40 26.34
C ALA A 329 19.19 -1.48 26.19
N SER A 330 20.28 -1.31 26.95
CA SER A 330 21.15 -2.36 27.52
C SER A 330 20.39 -3.69 27.77
N SER A 331 20.94 -4.89 27.60
CA SER A 331 22.27 -5.40 27.95
C SER A 331 22.46 -6.85 27.44
N LEU A 332 23.72 -7.30 27.37
CA LEU A 332 24.21 -8.68 27.19
C LEU A 332 23.96 -9.25 25.78
N ILE A 333 24.95 -9.42 24.91
CA ILE A 333 26.09 -10.33 25.07
C ILE A 333 27.32 -9.70 24.41
N SER A 334 28.42 -9.63 25.16
CA SER A 334 29.77 -9.41 24.65
C SER A 334 30.18 -10.55 23.72
N TRP A 335 30.40 -10.26 22.44
CA TRP A 335 31.31 -11.08 21.62
C TRP A 335 32.58 -10.25 21.38
N HIS A 336 33.57 -10.51 22.23
CA HIS A 336 34.96 -10.19 21.92
C HIS A 336 35.41 -11.06 20.74
N PRO A 337 35.97 -10.50 19.67
CA PRO A 337 36.83 -11.27 18.78
C PRO A 337 38.21 -11.34 19.45
N THR A 338 38.52 -12.46 20.09
CA THR A 338 39.92 -12.80 20.40
C THR A 338 40.68 -12.95 19.10
N ALA A 339 41.84 -12.29 19.09
CA ALA A 339 42.80 -12.21 18.03
C ALA A 339 43.47 -13.56 17.68
N GLN A 340 44.07 -13.57 16.49
CA GLN A 340 45.35 -14.25 16.16
C GLN A 340 45.30 -15.80 16.11
N LEU A 341 45.85 -16.51 15.11
CA LEU A 341 47.14 -16.37 14.44
C LEU A 341 47.21 -17.34 13.23
N ALA A 342 48.19 -17.06 12.35
CA ALA A 342 48.83 -17.90 11.32
C ALA A 342 48.16 -17.99 9.95
#